data_AF-A0A7X6SRD0-F1
#
_entry.id   AF-A0A7X6SRD0-F1
#
_cell.length_a   1.000
_cell.length_b   1.000
_cell.length_c   1.000
_cell.angle_alpha   90.00
_cell.angle_beta   90.00
_cell.angle_gamma   90.00
#
_symmetry.space_group_name_H-M   'P 1'
#
loop_
_entity.id
_entity.type
_entity.pdbx_description
1 polymer ?
#
loop_
_entity_poly.entity_id
_entity_poly.type
_entity_poly.pdbx_seq_one_letter_code
_entity_poly.pdbx_strand_id
1 'polypeptide(L)'
;MKRALIIVPGILFILFSYGQAQPQRRLSNPDASKEAVALYNFLQDMSGRKILSGQMLVPWGGNELEYLKEKTGRQPAVMGVDFIHQRDNENEVRLAVEWWKSGGIPTIMWHWGAPAVGEGYENSKKPIEIDRCFEEGTPENIAFWKELKAKADLLEKTRNAGVPILWRPYHELDGHWFWWGKQGPERFKKLWITMYDYYVGERKLNNLIWVLCYTGDPKGEWYPGDQYVDIAGGDTYAGADDPHKKMYA
;
A
#
# COMPACT_ATOMS: atom_id res chain seq x y z
N MET A 1 10.74 -69.47 -42.40
CA MET A 1 9.57 -68.68 -41.95
C MET A 1 10.07 -67.52 -41.10
N LYS A 2 10.06 -66.30 -41.63
CA LYS A 2 10.57 -65.10 -40.95
C LYS A 2 9.50 -64.56 -40.00
N ARG A 3 9.83 -64.37 -38.72
CA ARG A 3 8.97 -63.69 -37.74
C ARG A 3 9.24 -62.18 -37.82
N ALA A 4 8.19 -61.39 -38.01
CA ALA A 4 8.25 -59.93 -37.95
C ALA A 4 8.19 -59.46 -36.48
N LEU A 5 9.09 -58.57 -36.11
CA LEU A 5 9.10 -57.86 -34.83
C LEU A 5 8.34 -56.55 -35.02
N ILE A 6 7.23 -56.37 -34.31
CA ILE A 6 6.47 -55.11 -34.28
C ILE A 6 6.99 -54.30 -33.10
N ILE A 7 7.63 -53.17 -33.38
CA ILE A 7 8.01 -52.16 -32.38
C ILE A 7 6.87 -51.15 -32.29
N VAL A 8 6.23 -51.05 -31.13
CA VAL A 8 5.26 -50.00 -30.83
C VAL A 8 6.02 -48.83 -30.19
N PRO A 9 5.90 -47.58 -30.67
CA PRO A 9 6.56 -46.45 -30.05
C PRO A 9 5.82 -46.07 -28.75
N GLY A 10 6.55 -46.07 -27.63
CA GLY A 10 6.05 -45.57 -26.35
C GLY A 10 5.91 -44.06 -26.38
N ILE A 11 4.71 -43.56 -26.07
CA ILE A 11 4.44 -42.13 -25.86
C ILE A 11 5.02 -41.74 -24.50
N LEU A 12 6.02 -40.85 -24.51
CA LEU A 12 6.58 -40.24 -23.32
C LEU A 12 5.66 -39.10 -22.86
N PHE A 13 4.90 -39.30 -21.79
CA PHE A 13 4.17 -38.22 -21.12
C PHE A 13 5.13 -37.40 -20.26
N ILE A 14 5.53 -36.22 -20.75
CA ILE A 14 6.17 -35.20 -19.92
C ILE A 14 5.07 -34.48 -19.16
N LEU A 15 4.85 -34.86 -17.90
CA LEU A 15 4.02 -34.11 -16.98
C LEU A 15 4.78 -32.85 -16.56
N PHE A 16 4.45 -31.71 -17.17
CA PHE A 16 4.79 -30.42 -16.59
C PHE A 16 3.90 -30.22 -15.36
N SER A 17 4.48 -30.39 -14.17
CA SER A 17 3.87 -29.81 -12.97
C SER A 17 3.95 -28.30 -13.11
N TYR A 18 2.82 -27.66 -13.41
CA TYR A 18 2.63 -26.26 -13.09
C TYR A 18 2.61 -26.15 -11.56
N GLY A 19 3.80 -26.12 -10.95
CA GLY A 19 3.95 -25.59 -9.61
C GLY A 19 3.53 -24.14 -9.67
N GLN A 20 2.36 -23.81 -9.13
CA GLN A 20 2.04 -22.44 -8.76
C GLN A 20 3.20 -21.96 -7.90
N ALA A 21 3.98 -21.00 -8.41
CA ALA A 21 5.04 -20.38 -7.63
C ALA A 21 4.39 -19.88 -6.35
N GLN A 22 4.81 -20.43 -5.20
CA GLN A 22 4.36 -19.90 -3.93
C GLN A 22 4.84 -18.44 -3.90
N PRO A 23 3.94 -17.47 -3.70
CA PRO A 23 4.34 -16.07 -3.67
C PRO A 23 5.45 -15.93 -2.65
N GLN A 24 6.52 -15.24 -3.04
CA GLN A 24 7.69 -15.08 -2.20
C GLN A 24 7.24 -14.40 -0.90
N ARG A 25 7.35 -15.11 0.24
CA ARG A 25 7.02 -14.58 1.57
C ARG A 25 8.12 -13.62 2.05
N ARG A 26 8.44 -12.62 1.24
CA ARG A 26 9.47 -11.63 1.53
C ARG A 26 8.91 -10.26 1.22
N LEU A 27 9.11 -9.33 2.14
CA LEU A 27 8.88 -7.92 1.90
C LEU A 27 9.93 -7.38 0.91
N SER A 28 9.51 -6.43 0.09
CA SER A 28 10.34 -5.61 -0.79
C SER A 28 11.56 -5.05 -0.06
N ASN A 29 11.39 -4.61 1.20
CA ASN A 29 12.49 -4.17 2.04
C ASN A 29 13.25 -5.38 2.61
N PRO A 30 14.52 -5.61 2.20
CA PRO A 30 15.30 -6.76 2.66
C PRO A 30 15.64 -6.71 4.16
N ASP A 31 15.63 -5.53 4.76
CA ASP A 31 15.97 -5.27 6.16
C ASP A 31 14.73 -5.03 7.03
N ALA A 32 13.55 -5.46 6.56
CA ALA A 32 12.28 -5.29 7.24
C ALA A 32 12.32 -5.79 8.69
N SER A 33 11.68 -5.04 9.60
CA SER A 33 11.63 -5.38 11.01
C SER A 33 10.91 -6.71 11.22
N LYS A 34 11.24 -7.39 12.34
CA LYS A 34 10.59 -8.67 12.68
C LYS A 34 9.07 -8.54 12.79
N GLU A 35 8.57 -7.39 13.24
CA GLU A 35 7.13 -7.11 13.33
C GLU A 35 6.49 -6.92 11.95
N ALA A 36 7.15 -6.24 11.02
CA ALA A 36 6.68 -6.10 9.65
C ALA A 36 6.64 -7.46 8.94
N VAL A 37 7.70 -8.28 9.08
CA VAL A 37 7.74 -9.65 8.56
C VAL A 37 6.64 -10.51 9.17
N ALA A 38 6.40 -10.41 10.48
CA ALA A 38 5.35 -11.17 11.16
C ALA A 38 3.95 -10.76 10.67
N LEU A 39 3.69 -9.45 10.54
CA LEU A 39 2.43 -8.94 10.00
C LEU A 39 2.24 -9.40 8.54
N TYR A 40 3.26 -9.29 7.70
CA TYR A 40 3.17 -9.75 6.30
C TYR A 40 2.86 -11.24 6.20
N ASN A 41 3.51 -12.08 7.00
CA ASN A 41 3.22 -13.52 7.05
C ASN A 41 1.79 -13.80 7.50
N PHE A 42 1.29 -13.07 8.50
CA PHE A 42 -0.10 -13.17 8.93
C PHE A 42 -1.07 -12.85 7.79
N LEU A 43 -0.83 -11.77 7.03
CA LEU A 43 -1.66 -11.41 5.88
C LEU A 43 -1.63 -12.49 4.79
N GLN A 44 -0.45 -13.05 4.50
CA GLN A 44 -0.30 -14.15 3.55
C GLN A 44 -1.03 -15.43 4.00
N ASP A 45 -1.06 -15.72 5.30
CA ASP A 45 -1.79 -16.87 5.83
C ASP A 45 -3.32 -16.70 5.76
N MET A 46 -3.81 -15.45 5.78
CA MET A 46 -5.23 -15.10 5.58
C MET A 46 -5.65 -15.10 4.12
N SER A 47 -4.72 -14.83 3.20
CA SER A 47 -4.98 -14.74 1.76
C SER A 47 -5.71 -15.98 1.23
N GLY A 48 -6.80 -15.75 0.50
CA GLY A 48 -7.68 -16.80 -0.04
C GLY A 48 -8.51 -17.57 1.00
N ARG A 49 -8.43 -17.25 2.30
CA ARG A 49 -9.11 -17.98 3.38
C ARG A 49 -10.01 -17.11 4.25
N LYS A 50 -9.60 -15.87 4.52
CA LYS A 50 -10.29 -14.91 5.38
C LYS A 50 -10.21 -13.51 4.79
N ILE A 51 -11.19 -12.69 5.14
CA ILE A 51 -11.20 -11.26 4.88
C ILE A 51 -11.08 -10.56 6.24
N LEU A 52 -10.13 -9.65 6.35
CA LEU A 52 -9.96 -8.82 7.54
C LEU A 52 -10.91 -7.62 7.45
N SER A 53 -11.66 -7.38 8.52
CA SER A 53 -12.49 -6.16 8.62
C SER A 53 -11.60 -4.94 8.83
N GLY A 54 -11.92 -3.84 8.14
CA GLY A 54 -11.19 -2.58 8.25
C GLY A 54 -12.13 -1.39 8.42
N GLN A 55 -11.67 -0.34 9.10
CA GLN A 55 -12.39 0.93 9.23
C GLN A 55 -11.40 2.10 9.16
N MET A 56 -11.71 3.08 8.30
CA MET A 56 -11.00 4.36 8.26
C MET A 56 -11.56 5.29 9.33
N LEU A 57 -10.68 5.99 10.06
CA LEU A 57 -11.07 7.07 10.96
C LEU A 57 -11.07 8.40 10.21
N VAL A 58 -12.02 9.26 10.55
CA VAL A 58 -11.99 10.65 10.09
C VAL A 58 -11.28 11.53 11.13
N PRO A 59 -10.27 12.32 10.73
CA PRO A 59 -9.48 13.11 11.67
C PRO A 59 -10.26 14.27 12.31
N TRP A 60 -11.46 14.61 11.82
CA TRP A 60 -12.31 15.69 12.35
C TRP A 60 -13.38 15.24 13.36
N GLY A 61 -13.20 14.08 14.01
CA GLY A 61 -13.98 13.70 15.21
C GLY A 61 -15.11 12.71 14.97
N GLY A 62 -14.87 11.67 14.18
CA GLY A 62 -15.77 10.54 14.06
C GLY A 62 -15.74 9.61 15.29
N ASN A 63 -16.75 8.75 15.39
CA ASN A 63 -16.82 7.72 16.43
C ASN A 63 -16.99 6.32 15.84
N GLU A 64 -16.33 6.07 14.71
CA GLU A 64 -16.54 4.87 13.89
C GLU A 64 -16.25 3.59 14.67
N LEU A 65 -15.17 3.57 15.47
CA LEU A 65 -14.79 2.38 16.23
C LEU A 65 -15.74 2.07 17.38
N GLU A 66 -16.19 3.08 18.13
CA GLU A 66 -17.17 2.88 19.19
C GLU A 66 -18.51 2.48 18.59
N TYR A 67 -18.94 3.14 17.52
CA TYR A 67 -20.16 2.76 16.80
C TYR A 67 -20.13 1.30 16.34
N LEU A 68 -19.05 0.84 15.72
CA LEU A 68 -18.90 -0.57 15.32
C LEU A 68 -18.96 -1.49 16.54
N LYS A 69 -18.31 -1.13 17.65
CA LYS A 69 -18.32 -1.91 18.88
C LYS A 69 -19.72 -1.99 19.49
N GLU A 70 -20.45 -0.88 19.56
CA GLU A 70 -21.82 -0.81 20.06
C GLU A 70 -22.79 -1.63 19.21
N LYS A 71 -22.67 -1.55 17.87
CA LYS A 71 -23.61 -2.22 16.96
C LYS A 71 -23.31 -3.69 16.74
N THR A 72 -22.06 -4.11 16.82
CA THR A 72 -21.65 -5.48 16.45
C THR A 72 -21.05 -6.27 17.60
N GLY A 73 -20.74 -5.62 18.73
CA GLY A 73 -19.97 -6.21 19.82
C GLY A 73 -18.48 -6.40 19.49
N ARG A 74 -18.01 -6.02 18.31
CA ARG A 74 -16.64 -6.24 17.82
C ARG A 74 -16.02 -4.95 17.25
N GLN A 75 -14.69 -4.91 17.26
CA GLN A 75 -13.90 -3.89 16.57
C GLN A 75 -13.31 -4.47 15.28
N PRO A 76 -12.97 -3.64 14.28
CA PRO A 76 -12.32 -4.11 13.06
C PRO A 76 -10.92 -4.65 13.36
N ALA A 77 -10.37 -5.48 12.47
CA ALA A 77 -8.97 -5.92 12.57
C ALA A 77 -8.01 -4.81 12.13
N VAL A 78 -8.36 -4.09 11.06
CA VAL A 78 -7.56 -3.02 10.46
C VAL A 78 -8.17 -1.67 10.80
N MET A 79 -7.34 -0.71 11.18
CA MET A 79 -7.76 0.68 11.43
C MET A 79 -6.90 1.63 10.58
N GLY A 80 -7.57 2.51 9.86
CA GLY A 80 -6.95 3.46 8.94
C GLY A 80 -6.90 4.87 9.52
N VAL A 81 -5.75 5.53 9.31
CA VAL A 81 -5.53 6.95 9.61
C VAL A 81 -4.89 7.66 8.41
N ASP A 82 -4.91 8.99 8.42
CA ASP A 82 -4.48 9.81 7.30
C ASP A 82 -3.53 10.93 7.70
N PHE A 83 -2.42 11.07 6.96
CA PHE A 83 -1.51 12.19 7.12
C PHE A 83 -1.88 13.47 6.36
N ILE A 84 -3.14 13.59 5.94
CA ILE A 84 -3.71 14.73 5.20
C ILE A 84 -3.41 16.09 5.84
N HIS A 85 -3.60 16.22 7.15
CA HIS A 85 -3.48 17.49 7.87
C HIS A 85 -2.28 17.49 8.83
N GLN A 86 -1.39 18.47 8.73
CA GLN A 86 -0.17 18.44 9.54
C GLN A 86 -0.43 18.51 11.04
N ARG A 87 -1.43 19.30 11.44
CA ARG A 87 -1.83 19.46 12.84
C ARG A 87 -2.29 18.15 13.50
N ASP A 88 -2.79 17.20 12.72
CA ASP A 88 -3.42 15.96 13.22
C ASP A 88 -2.43 14.78 13.23
N ASN A 89 -1.34 14.83 12.44
CA ASN A 89 -0.42 13.70 12.25
C ASN A 89 0.17 13.11 13.54
N GLU A 90 0.49 13.92 14.55
CA GLU A 90 1.01 13.41 15.83
C GLU A 90 -0.03 12.52 16.53
N ASN A 91 -1.30 12.91 16.44
CA ASN A 91 -2.41 12.09 16.92
C ASN A 91 -2.56 10.82 16.09
N GLU A 92 -2.43 10.89 14.76
CA GLU A 92 -2.53 9.72 13.90
C GLU A 92 -1.42 8.69 14.16
N VAL A 93 -0.19 9.15 14.41
CA VAL A 93 0.92 8.29 14.86
C VAL A 93 0.56 7.62 16.20
N ARG A 94 0.04 8.39 17.16
CA ARG A 94 -0.38 7.85 18.46
C ARG A 94 -1.46 6.78 18.29
N LEU A 95 -2.50 7.04 17.51
CA LEU A 95 -3.60 6.11 17.26
C LEU A 95 -3.11 4.81 16.60
N ALA A 96 -2.21 4.91 15.61
CA ALA A 96 -1.62 3.74 14.97
C ALA A 96 -0.83 2.88 15.98
N VAL A 97 -0.06 3.52 16.88
CA VAL A 97 0.70 2.82 17.92
C VAL A 97 -0.22 2.16 18.96
N GLU A 98 -1.25 2.87 19.42
CA GLU A 98 -2.22 2.35 20.38
C GLU A 98 -3.00 1.17 19.80
N TRP A 99 -3.40 1.24 18.53
CA TRP A 99 -4.11 0.17 17.84
C TRP A 99 -3.27 -1.09 17.65
N TRP A 100 -2.00 -0.94 17.29
CA TRP A 100 -1.09 -2.08 17.24
C TRP A 100 -0.94 -2.74 18.61
N LYS A 101 -0.78 -1.94 19.66
CA LYS A 101 -0.66 -2.44 21.04
C LYS A 101 -1.92 -3.14 21.55
N SER A 102 -3.10 -2.82 21.01
CA SER A 102 -4.36 -3.53 21.32
C SER A 102 -4.56 -4.82 20.50
N GLY A 103 -3.65 -5.13 19.57
CA GLY A 103 -3.69 -6.31 18.70
C GLY A 103 -4.30 -6.07 17.33
N GLY A 104 -4.60 -4.82 16.98
CA GLY A 104 -5.08 -4.42 15.66
C GLY A 104 -3.95 -4.10 14.67
N ILE A 105 -4.31 -3.92 13.39
CA ILE A 105 -3.38 -3.63 12.30
C ILE A 105 -3.56 -2.18 11.85
N PRO A 106 -2.58 -1.29 12.02
CA PRO A 106 -2.66 0.07 11.53
C PRO A 106 -2.32 0.16 10.03
N THR A 107 -3.14 0.90 9.29
CA THR A 107 -2.82 1.38 7.94
C THR A 107 -2.78 2.89 7.93
N ILE A 108 -1.77 3.46 7.30
CA ILE A 108 -1.62 4.92 7.17
C ILE A 108 -1.60 5.25 5.68
N MET A 109 -2.49 6.14 5.27
CA MET A 109 -2.48 6.76 3.94
C MET A 109 -2.13 8.23 4.03
N TRP A 110 -1.97 8.87 2.88
CA TRP A 110 -1.66 10.30 2.84
C TRP A 110 -2.31 10.98 1.63
N HIS A 111 -3.37 11.74 1.87
CA HIS A 111 -3.85 12.70 0.88
C HIS A 111 -2.89 13.87 0.78
N TRP A 112 -1.98 13.80 -0.18
CA TRP A 112 -0.92 14.80 -0.33
C TRP A 112 -1.33 15.93 -1.28
N GLY A 113 -1.61 17.15 -0.79
CA GLY A 113 -1.77 18.28 -1.70
C GLY A 113 -0.47 18.60 -2.45
N ALA A 114 -0.57 19.00 -3.73
CA ALA A 114 0.59 19.28 -4.58
C ALA A 114 1.68 20.10 -3.85
N PRO A 115 2.97 19.69 -3.93
CA PRO A 115 4.08 20.44 -3.33
C PRO A 115 4.04 21.93 -3.68
N ALA A 116 4.33 22.75 -2.68
CA ALA A 116 4.26 24.22 -2.72
C ALA A 116 2.84 24.84 -2.84
N VAL A 117 1.78 24.03 -2.86
CA VAL A 117 0.39 24.51 -2.91
C VAL A 117 -0.32 24.42 -1.56
N GLY A 118 -0.10 23.35 -0.80
CA GLY A 118 -0.65 23.16 0.54
C GLY A 118 -1.19 21.75 0.80
N GLU A 119 -1.76 21.52 1.98
CA GLU A 119 -2.18 20.20 2.51
C GLU A 119 -3.38 19.57 1.78
N GLY A 120 -3.68 18.29 2.00
CA GLY A 120 -4.58 17.50 1.13
C GLY A 120 -6.06 17.89 1.06
N TYR A 121 -6.70 17.28 0.04
CA TYR A 121 -7.97 17.59 -0.62
C TYR A 121 -8.27 19.09 -0.87
N GLU A 122 -7.87 19.56 -2.05
CA GLU A 122 -8.80 20.19 -3.01
C GLU A 122 -8.58 19.40 -4.29
N ASN A 123 -9.11 18.17 -4.32
CA ASN A 123 -8.68 17.06 -5.20
C ASN A 123 -7.16 17.06 -5.47
N SER A 124 -6.42 17.30 -4.37
CA SER A 124 -4.97 17.43 -4.18
C SER A 124 -4.27 18.62 -4.89
N LYS A 125 -5.01 19.74 -4.92
CA LYS A 125 -4.66 21.17 -4.87
C LYS A 125 -4.14 21.92 -6.10
N LYS A 126 -3.76 21.26 -7.19
CA LYS A 126 -3.77 21.72 -8.61
C LYS A 126 -2.88 20.76 -9.40
N PRO A 127 -3.01 20.67 -10.74
CA PRO A 127 -1.96 20.06 -11.54
C PRO A 127 -0.63 20.77 -11.29
N ILE A 128 0.44 20.00 -11.19
CA ILE A 128 1.83 20.48 -11.17
C ILE A 128 2.59 19.78 -12.27
N GLU A 129 3.74 20.36 -12.65
CA GLU A 129 4.75 19.65 -13.42
C GLU A 129 5.57 18.77 -12.47
N ILE A 130 5.27 17.46 -12.47
CA ILE A 130 5.90 16.51 -11.52
C ILE A 130 7.43 16.53 -11.64
N ASP A 131 7.97 16.75 -12.83
CA ASP A 131 9.41 16.80 -13.05
C ASP A 131 10.10 17.92 -12.25
N ARG A 132 9.39 19.00 -11.92
CA ARG A 132 9.90 20.08 -11.06
C ARG A 132 10.17 19.61 -9.64
N CYS A 133 9.48 18.60 -9.12
CA CYS A 133 9.82 18.00 -7.82
C CYS A 133 11.26 17.43 -7.81
N PHE A 134 11.85 17.16 -8.98
CA PHE A 134 13.18 16.60 -9.16
C PHE A 134 14.19 17.61 -9.75
N GLU A 135 13.79 18.86 -9.93
CA GLU A 135 14.66 19.96 -10.34
C GLU A 135 15.11 20.75 -9.10
N GLU A 136 16.38 20.58 -8.72
CA GLU A 136 16.93 21.20 -7.52
C GLU A 136 16.70 22.72 -7.49
N GLY A 137 16.23 23.22 -6.35
CA GLY A 137 16.02 24.64 -6.11
C GLY A 137 14.68 25.20 -6.60
N THR A 138 13.87 24.42 -7.31
CA THR A 138 12.49 24.83 -7.60
C THR A 138 11.63 24.83 -6.32
N PRO A 139 10.58 25.67 -6.24
CA PRO A 139 9.65 25.64 -5.11
C PRO A 139 9.03 24.25 -4.88
N GLU A 140 8.71 23.53 -5.95
CA GLU A 140 8.15 22.19 -5.91
C GLU A 140 9.13 21.18 -5.33
N ASN A 141 10.40 21.21 -5.74
CA ASN A 141 11.46 20.36 -5.18
C ASN A 141 11.67 20.60 -3.68
N ILE A 142 11.80 21.87 -3.27
CA ILE A 142 12.00 22.22 -1.86
C ILE A 142 10.82 21.75 -1.01
N ALA A 143 9.58 21.99 -1.46
CA ALA A 143 8.39 21.56 -0.75
C ALA A 143 8.25 20.03 -0.72
N PHE A 144 8.50 19.35 -1.84
CA PHE A 144 8.43 17.91 -1.97
C PHE A 144 9.33 17.21 -0.94
N TRP A 145 10.62 17.60 -0.89
CA TRP A 145 11.57 17.02 0.06
C TRP A 145 11.27 17.38 1.51
N LYS A 146 10.81 18.61 1.77
CA LYS A 146 10.39 19.03 3.12
C LYS A 146 9.25 18.16 3.64
N GLU A 147 8.25 17.89 2.81
CA GLU A 147 7.08 17.08 3.18
C GLU A 147 7.44 15.60 3.30
N LEU A 148 8.23 15.05 2.38
CA LEU A 148 8.77 13.69 2.51
C LEU A 148 9.52 13.50 3.82
N LYS A 149 10.41 14.43 4.18
CA LYS A 149 11.15 14.40 5.43
C LYS A 149 10.20 14.42 6.63
N ALA A 150 9.21 15.32 6.64
CA ALA A 150 8.27 15.45 7.73
C ALA A 150 7.45 14.16 7.96
N LYS A 151 6.97 13.50 6.89
CA LYS A 151 6.25 12.23 7.04
C LYS A 151 7.16 11.08 7.45
N ALA A 152 8.41 11.05 6.98
CA ALA A 152 9.39 10.09 7.46
C ALA A 152 9.73 10.29 8.94
N ASP A 153 9.82 11.54 9.44
CA ASP A 153 10.02 11.82 10.88
C ASP A 153 8.86 11.26 11.73
N LEU A 154 7.62 11.28 11.21
CA LEU A 154 6.44 10.69 11.86
C LEU A 154 6.46 9.16 11.82
N LEU A 155 6.75 8.57 10.66
CA LEU A 155 6.86 7.12 10.49
C LEU A 155 8.01 6.55 11.33
N GLU A 156 9.10 7.29 11.50
CA GLU A 156 10.20 6.93 12.38
C GLU A 156 9.76 6.74 13.84
N LYS A 157 8.77 7.51 14.32
CA LYS A 157 8.18 7.31 15.65
C LYS A 157 7.47 5.96 15.75
N THR A 158 6.74 5.55 14.71
CA THR A 158 6.09 4.22 14.67
C THR A 158 7.14 3.10 14.63
N ARG A 159 8.23 3.28 13.88
CA ARG A 159 9.38 2.35 13.85
C ARG A 159 10.01 2.21 15.22
N ASN A 160 10.32 3.32 15.88
CA ASN A 160 10.95 3.35 17.20
C ASN A 160 10.05 2.73 18.29
N ALA A 161 8.73 2.74 18.07
CA ALA A 161 7.75 2.05 18.92
C ALA A 161 7.57 0.55 18.59
N GLY A 162 8.29 0.01 17.60
CA GLY A 162 8.19 -1.38 17.16
C GLY A 162 6.86 -1.70 16.46
N VAL A 163 6.26 -0.70 15.79
CA VAL A 163 4.94 -0.84 15.17
C VAL A 163 5.07 -0.97 13.65
N PRO A 164 4.67 -2.10 13.04
CA PRO A 164 4.60 -2.22 11.60
C PRO A 164 3.38 -1.47 11.06
N ILE A 165 3.55 -0.82 9.91
CA ILE A 165 2.52 0.00 9.27
C ILE A 165 2.23 -0.52 7.87
N LEU A 166 0.96 -0.73 7.53
CA LEU A 166 0.54 -0.78 6.13
C LEU A 166 0.61 0.65 5.57
N TRP A 167 1.68 0.95 4.84
CA TRP A 167 1.94 2.26 4.28
C TRP A 167 1.37 2.34 2.87
N ARG A 168 0.33 3.16 2.69
CA ARG A 168 -0.44 3.28 1.45
C ARG A 168 -0.36 4.70 0.87
N PRO A 169 0.82 5.15 0.41
CA PRO A 169 0.98 6.46 -0.20
C PRO A 169 0.43 6.46 -1.63
N TYR A 170 0.19 7.66 -2.18
CA TYR A 170 -0.15 7.85 -3.59
C TYR A 170 -1.27 6.92 -4.10
N HIS A 171 -2.28 6.67 -3.27
CA HIS A 171 -3.38 5.75 -3.59
C HIS A 171 -4.26 6.30 -4.70
N GLU A 172 -5.10 5.41 -5.26
CA GLU A 172 -5.92 5.70 -6.45
C GLU A 172 -5.08 6.24 -7.62
N LEU A 173 -3.89 5.66 -7.75
CA LEU A 173 -2.79 6.16 -8.58
C LEU A 173 -3.16 6.38 -10.05
N ASP A 174 -4.09 5.58 -10.58
CA ASP A 174 -4.53 5.55 -11.98
C ASP A 174 -5.88 6.25 -12.20
N GLY A 175 -6.43 6.92 -11.18
CA GLY A 175 -7.68 7.68 -11.28
C GLY A 175 -7.53 9.05 -11.96
N HIS A 176 -6.31 9.58 -12.04
CA HIS A 176 -6.00 10.89 -12.61
C HIS A 176 -6.64 12.11 -11.92
N TRP A 177 -7.35 11.97 -10.80
CA TRP A 177 -7.86 13.11 -10.04
C TRP A 177 -6.81 13.71 -9.09
N PHE A 178 -5.87 12.90 -8.61
CA PHE A 178 -4.77 13.39 -7.78
C PHE A 178 -3.52 13.77 -8.58
N TRP A 179 -2.74 14.74 -8.10
CA TRP A 179 -1.59 15.28 -8.85
C TRP A 179 -0.56 14.21 -9.22
N TRP A 180 -0.34 13.22 -8.34
CA TRP A 180 0.61 12.13 -8.55
C TRP A 180 0.23 11.18 -9.69
N GLY A 181 -1.05 11.12 -10.07
CA GLY A 181 -1.55 10.30 -11.18
C GLY A 181 -1.82 11.07 -12.47
N LYS A 182 -1.73 12.41 -12.48
CA LYS A 182 -2.17 13.23 -13.61
C LYS A 182 -1.27 13.18 -14.85
N GLN A 183 0.02 12.95 -14.67
CA GLN A 183 1.00 12.98 -15.76
C GLN A 183 1.49 11.59 -16.20
N GLY A 184 0.70 10.56 -15.89
CA GLY A 184 0.87 9.19 -16.37
C GLY A 184 1.81 8.31 -15.52
N PRO A 185 1.88 7.02 -15.87
CA PRO A 185 2.51 5.98 -15.04
C PRO A 185 4.02 6.18 -14.85
N GLU A 186 4.75 6.71 -15.82
CA GLU A 186 6.20 6.90 -15.69
C GLU A 186 6.55 7.91 -14.58
N ARG A 187 5.82 9.02 -14.49
CA ARG A 187 6.03 10.03 -13.45
C ARG A 187 5.55 9.56 -12.09
N PHE A 188 4.43 8.83 -12.05
CA PHE A 188 4.00 8.15 -10.84
C PHE A 188 5.07 7.19 -10.31
N LYS A 189 5.61 6.30 -11.16
CA LYS A 189 6.67 5.35 -10.77
C LYS A 189 7.91 6.08 -10.25
N LYS A 190 8.30 7.19 -10.87
CA LYS A 190 9.41 8.05 -10.39
C LYS A 190 9.15 8.59 -8.99
N LEU A 191 7.94 9.06 -8.69
CA LEU A 191 7.55 9.51 -7.34
C LEU A 191 7.59 8.36 -6.33
N TRP A 192 6.96 7.22 -6.67
CA TRP A 192 6.92 6.03 -5.81
C TRP A 192 8.31 5.55 -5.44
N ILE A 193 9.16 5.31 -6.45
CA ILE A 193 10.54 4.81 -6.26
C ILE A 193 11.36 5.81 -5.46
N THR A 194 11.20 7.12 -5.70
CA THR A 194 11.90 8.14 -4.92
C THR A 194 11.52 8.11 -3.45
N MET A 195 10.23 8.01 -3.14
CA MET A 195 9.77 7.88 -1.75
C MET A 195 10.30 6.58 -1.13
N TYR A 196 10.25 5.48 -1.88
CA TYR A 196 10.75 4.19 -1.43
C TYR A 196 12.23 4.26 -1.08
N ASP A 197 13.07 4.70 -2.01
CA ASP A 197 14.53 4.77 -1.83
C ASP A 197 14.90 5.73 -0.69
N TYR A 198 14.19 6.84 -0.56
CA TYR A 198 14.38 7.75 0.57
C TYR A 198 13.96 7.10 1.90
N TYR A 199 12.78 6.49 1.98
CA TYR A 199 12.24 5.95 3.25
C TYR A 199 12.97 4.67 3.68
N VAL A 200 13.17 3.74 2.77
CA VAL A 200 13.83 2.46 3.02
C VAL A 200 15.36 2.61 3.01
N GLY A 201 15.89 3.23 1.96
CA GLY A 201 17.33 3.34 1.72
C GLY A 201 18.01 4.34 2.65
N GLU A 202 17.52 5.58 2.72
CA GLU A 202 18.16 6.64 3.51
C GLU A 202 17.65 6.68 4.96
N ARG A 203 16.33 6.74 5.16
CA ARG A 203 15.69 6.90 6.47
C ARG A 203 15.60 5.62 7.28
N LYS A 204 15.91 4.47 6.67
CA LYS A 204 15.88 3.14 7.31
C LYS A 204 14.55 2.86 8.00
N LEU A 205 13.44 3.23 7.37
CA LEU A 205 12.09 2.92 7.83
C LEU A 205 11.76 1.48 7.46
N ASN A 206 12.21 0.55 8.30
CA ASN A 206 12.08 -0.87 8.06
C ASN A 206 10.79 -1.50 8.61
N ASN A 207 9.90 -0.71 9.18
CA ASN A 207 8.61 -1.15 9.70
C ASN A 207 7.45 -0.95 8.71
N LEU A 208 7.72 -0.46 7.50
CA LEU A 208 6.68 -0.19 6.49
C LEU A 208 6.45 -1.41 5.60
N ILE A 209 5.17 -1.72 5.36
CA ILE A 209 4.69 -2.65 4.33
C ILE A 209 4.01 -1.80 3.25
N TRP A 210 4.57 -1.77 2.05
CA TRP A 210 4.19 -0.90 0.95
C TRP A 210 2.97 -1.41 0.21
N VAL A 211 1.89 -0.65 0.29
CA VAL A 211 0.59 -0.98 -0.30
C VAL A 211 0.32 -0.11 -1.52
N LEU A 212 0.38 -0.70 -2.71
CA LEU A 212 0.05 -0.06 -3.98
C LEU A 212 -1.47 -0.11 -4.20
N CYS A 213 -2.11 1.05 -4.39
CA CYS A 213 -3.56 1.13 -4.50
C CYS A 213 -4.04 1.74 -5.81
N TYR A 214 -4.79 0.95 -6.57
CA TYR A 214 -5.43 1.29 -7.83
C TYR A 214 -6.85 1.84 -7.64
N THR A 215 -7.43 2.35 -8.72
CA THR A 215 -8.85 2.64 -8.87
C THR A 215 -9.55 1.44 -9.49
N GLY A 216 -10.07 0.55 -8.64
CA GLY A 216 -10.60 -0.74 -9.08
C GLY A 216 -9.48 -1.71 -9.49
N ASP A 217 -9.61 -2.31 -10.68
CA ASP A 217 -8.73 -3.41 -11.10
C ASP A 217 -7.27 -2.96 -11.31
N PRO A 218 -6.28 -3.73 -10.83
CA PRO A 218 -4.87 -3.44 -11.04
C PRO A 218 -4.45 -3.35 -12.51
N LYS A 219 -3.67 -2.31 -12.83
CA LYS A 219 -3.13 -2.04 -14.16
C LYS A 219 -1.60 -2.13 -14.17
N GLY A 220 -1.07 -2.99 -15.04
CA GLY A 220 0.35 -3.35 -15.05
C GLY A 220 1.29 -2.18 -15.38
N GLU A 221 0.86 -1.23 -16.21
CA GLU A 221 1.68 -0.10 -16.64
C GLU A 221 2.08 0.85 -15.49
N TRP A 222 1.30 0.86 -14.42
CA TRP A 222 1.56 1.67 -13.22
C TRP A 222 2.39 0.96 -12.17
N TYR A 223 2.65 -0.35 -12.33
CA TYR A 223 3.35 -1.16 -11.34
C TYR A 223 4.83 -0.74 -11.23
N PRO A 224 5.32 -0.30 -10.05
CA PRO A 224 6.71 0.11 -9.88
C PRO A 224 7.72 -1.06 -9.93
N GLY A 225 7.26 -2.30 -9.70
CA GLY A 225 8.07 -3.52 -9.67
C GLY A 225 8.12 -4.17 -8.29
N ASP A 226 8.42 -5.47 -8.26
CA ASP A 226 8.38 -6.32 -7.06
C ASP A 226 9.31 -5.82 -5.94
N GLN A 227 10.42 -5.17 -6.29
CA GLN A 227 11.35 -4.59 -5.32
C GLN A 227 10.82 -3.35 -4.57
N TYR A 228 9.62 -2.85 -4.91
CA TYR A 228 9.08 -1.61 -4.35
C TYR A 228 7.65 -1.76 -3.79
N VAL A 229 7.05 -2.95 -3.86
CA VAL A 229 5.64 -3.20 -3.50
C VAL A 229 5.53 -4.50 -2.72
N ASP A 230 4.75 -4.48 -1.62
CA ASP A 230 4.48 -5.67 -0.80
C ASP A 230 3.08 -6.22 -1.00
N ILE A 231 2.11 -5.31 -1.15
CA ILE A 231 0.68 -5.60 -1.33
C ILE A 231 0.14 -4.69 -2.42
N ALA A 232 -0.74 -5.21 -3.27
CA ALA A 232 -1.48 -4.41 -4.25
C ALA A 232 -2.98 -4.68 -4.15
N GLY A 233 -3.79 -3.64 -4.35
CA GLY A 233 -5.26 -3.73 -4.32
C GLY A 233 -5.90 -2.51 -4.97
N GLY A 234 -7.24 -2.49 -5.01
CA GLY A 234 -8.01 -1.40 -5.58
C GLY A 234 -9.00 -0.80 -4.59
N ASP A 235 -9.13 0.52 -4.62
CA ASP A 235 -10.27 1.21 -4.00
C ASP A 235 -11.46 1.11 -4.95
N THR A 236 -12.63 0.74 -4.43
CA THR A 236 -13.86 0.61 -5.24
C THR A 236 -15.07 1.04 -4.44
N TYR A 237 -15.98 1.75 -5.10
CA TYR A 237 -17.21 2.27 -4.53
C TYR A 237 -18.42 1.72 -5.30
N ALA A 238 -19.46 1.29 -4.56
CA ALA A 238 -20.66 0.74 -5.16
C ALA A 238 -21.36 1.78 -6.07
N GLY A 239 -21.50 1.43 -7.36
CA GLY A 239 -22.07 2.30 -8.39
C GLY A 239 -21.29 2.29 -9.71
N ALA A 240 -20.00 1.93 -9.67
CA ALA A 240 -19.16 1.77 -10.87
C ALA A 240 -18.91 0.30 -11.23
N ASP A 241 -18.66 -0.57 -10.25
CA ASP A 241 -18.60 -2.03 -10.35
C ASP A 241 -18.67 -2.56 -8.91
N ASP A 242 -19.38 -3.66 -8.66
CA ASP A 242 -19.46 -4.29 -7.33
C ASP A 242 -18.43 -5.45 -7.27
N PRO A 243 -17.17 -5.19 -6.85
CA PRO A 243 -16.11 -6.19 -6.89
C PRO A 243 -16.32 -7.30 -5.85
N HIS A 244 -17.18 -7.06 -4.86
CA HIS A 244 -17.49 -8.03 -3.82
C HIS A 244 -18.72 -8.89 -4.15
N LYS A 245 -19.48 -8.57 -5.20
CA LYS A 245 -20.63 -9.38 -5.63
C LYS A 245 -20.28 -10.86 -5.83
N LYS A 246 -19.09 -11.14 -6.37
CA LYS A 246 -18.57 -12.51 -6.57
C LYS A 246 -18.07 -13.17 -5.29
N MET A 247 -17.80 -12.41 -4.22
CA MET A 247 -17.37 -12.94 -2.92
C MET A 247 -18.55 -13.40 -2.05
N TYR A 248 -19.77 -12.93 -2.35
CA TYR A 248 -20.99 -13.26 -1.62
C TYR A 248 -21.97 -14.14 -2.43
N ALA A 249 -21.61 -14.55 -3.65
CA ALA A 249 -22.36 -15.48 -4.49
C ALA A 249 -21.78 -16.90 -4.39
#